data_AF-A0A1Y2BZ30-F1
#
_entry.id   AF-A0A1Y2BZ30-F1
#
_cell.length_a   1.000
_cell.length_b   1.000
_cell.length_c   1.000
_cell.angle_alpha   90.00
_cell.angle_beta   90.00
_cell.angle_gamma   90.00
#
_symmetry.space_group_name_H-M   'P 1'
#
loop_
_entity.id
_entity.type
_entity.pdbx_description
1 polymer ?
#
loop_
_entity_poly.entity_id
_entity_poly.type
_entity_poly.pdbx_seq_one_letter_code
_entity_poly.pdbx_strand_id
1 'polypeptide(L)'
;MLNGGDYGPMVRLCRWGQEADRCLSPFPSPPFVWSALRRAPMAKSKNHTAHNQTRKAHRNGIKKPKTNKYPSLKGVDPKFRRNARHAAMGTQRAVAAAKAEKTSA
;
A
#
# COMPACT_ATOMS: atom_id res chain seq x y z
N MET A 1 9.60 8.04 29.71
CA MET A 1 10.79 8.48 28.97
C MET A 1 10.86 7.71 27.67
N LEU A 2 10.86 8.45 26.56
CA LEU A 2 11.36 8.13 25.21
C LEU A 2 10.71 6.99 24.42
N ASN A 3 9.96 7.42 23.40
CA ASN A 3 9.76 6.73 22.13
C ASN A 3 11.09 6.60 21.36
N GLY A 4 11.22 5.55 20.57
CA GLY A 4 12.19 5.41 19.47
C GLY A 4 12.11 3.98 18.93
N GLY A 5 11.76 3.66 17.68
CA GLY A 5 11.69 4.49 16.48
C GLY A 5 12.85 4.24 15.52
N ASP A 6 13.30 2.99 15.35
CA ASP A 6 14.39 2.64 14.44
C ASP A 6 13.85 2.17 13.08
N TYR A 7 13.72 3.11 12.14
CA TYR A 7 13.78 2.80 10.70
C TYR A 7 15.07 3.39 10.14
N GLY A 8 16.00 2.51 9.79
CA GLY A 8 17.24 2.81 9.09
C GLY A 8 17.05 3.16 7.60
N PRO A 9 18.15 3.54 6.91
CA PRO A 9 18.16 4.65 5.97
C PRO A 9 18.18 4.20 4.49
N MET A 10 17.39 4.88 3.64
CA MET A 10 17.61 4.83 2.19
C MET A 10 18.70 5.81 1.78
N VAL A 11 19.82 5.23 1.38
CA VAL A 11 20.89 5.77 0.53
C VAL A 11 20.37 6.76 -0.52
N ARG A 12 20.75 8.04 -0.37
CA ARG A 12 20.56 9.10 -1.35
C ARG A 12 21.93 9.41 -1.97
N LEU A 13 22.15 8.91 -3.18
CA LEU A 13 23.35 9.18 -3.97
C LEU A 13 23.24 10.57 -4.65
N CYS A 14 24.26 11.39 -4.39
CA CYS A 14 24.84 12.47 -5.18
C CYS A 14 24.02 13.70 -5.61
N ARG A 15 24.41 14.77 -4.91
CA ARG A 15 24.34 16.23 -5.11
C ARG A 15 25.24 16.73 -6.26
N TRP A 16 24.78 17.75 -7.01
CA TRP A 16 25.50 18.91 -7.62
C TRP A 16 24.57 19.56 -8.67
N GLY A 17 24.35 20.89 -8.82
CA GLY A 17 24.72 22.15 -8.15
C GLY A 17 23.50 23.10 -8.25
N GLN A 18 23.27 24.05 -7.35
CA GLN A 18 23.97 25.33 -7.18
C GLN A 18 23.83 26.26 -8.40
N GLU A 19 22.81 27.13 -8.35
CA GLU A 19 22.86 28.48 -8.93
C GLU A 19 22.04 29.38 -7.99
N ALA A 20 22.75 30.26 -7.29
CA ALA A 20 22.19 31.42 -6.61
C ALA A 20 21.89 32.47 -7.71
N ASP A 21 20.92 33.35 -7.64
CA ASP A 21 20.85 34.45 -6.69
C ASP A 21 19.59 35.28 -6.99
N ARG A 22 19.06 35.87 -5.92
CA ARG A 22 18.48 37.23 -5.87
C ARG A 22 17.38 37.59 -6.89
N CYS A 23 16.15 37.66 -6.38
CA CYS A 23 15.34 38.89 -6.48
C CYS A 23 14.54 39.09 -5.18
N LEU A 24 14.76 40.26 -4.59
CA LEU A 24 14.21 40.79 -3.35
C LEU A 24 12.68 40.97 -3.41
N SER A 25 11.97 40.40 -2.44
CA SER A 25 10.83 41.09 -1.78
C SER A 25 10.53 40.45 -0.42
N PRO A 26 10.64 41.19 0.70
CA PRO A 26 10.26 40.73 2.03
C PRO A 26 8.75 40.93 2.22
N PHE A 27 7.97 39.85 2.32
CA PHE A 27 6.62 39.95 2.86
C PHE A 27 6.72 40.05 4.40
N PRO A 28 6.25 41.13 5.04
CA PRO A 28 6.18 41.20 6.49
C PRO A 28 5.11 40.25 7.01
N SER A 29 5.51 39.41 7.96
CA SER A 29 4.63 38.53 8.74
C SER A 29 3.54 39.36 9.43
N PRO A 30 2.24 39.01 9.35
CA PRO A 30 1.26 39.59 10.24
C PRO A 30 1.57 39.15 11.69
N PRO A 31 1.53 40.06 12.68
CA PRO A 31 1.70 39.67 14.07
C PRO A 31 0.58 38.71 14.45
N PHE A 32 1.03 37.60 15.00
CA PHE A 32 0.29 36.51 15.59
C PHE A 32 -0.57 37.04 16.76
N VAL A 33 -1.70 37.67 16.46
CA VAL A 33 -2.76 37.93 17.44
C VAL A 33 -3.71 36.74 17.44
N TRP A 34 -3.28 35.63 18.04
CA TRP A 34 -4.24 34.64 18.54
C TRP A 34 -5.02 35.33 19.65
N SER A 35 -6.14 35.96 19.27
CA SER A 35 -7.16 36.38 20.21
C SER A 35 -7.40 35.23 21.17
N ALA A 36 -7.16 35.48 22.46
CA ALA A 36 -7.54 34.60 23.54
C ALA A 36 -9.07 34.46 23.53
N LEU A 37 -9.58 33.55 22.70
CA LEU A 37 -10.97 33.15 22.69
C LEU A 37 -11.21 32.38 23.99
N ARG A 38 -11.86 33.08 24.94
CA ARG A 38 -12.50 32.55 26.14
C ARG A 38 -12.82 31.06 26.00
N ARG A 39 -12.16 30.23 26.82
CA ARG A 39 -12.45 28.81 26.96
C ARG A 39 -13.80 28.65 27.65
N ALA A 40 -14.89 28.69 26.87
CA ALA A 40 -16.22 28.32 27.34
C ALA A 40 -16.17 26.86 27.89
N PRO A 41 -16.95 26.53 28.94
CA PRO A 41 -17.02 25.16 29.42
C PRO A 41 -17.43 24.26 28.25
N MET A 42 -16.68 23.17 28.04
CA MET A 42 -16.99 22.18 27.01
C MET A 42 -18.37 21.58 27.33
N ALA A 43 -19.41 22.13 26.71
CA ALA A 43 -20.72 21.50 26.68
C ALA A 43 -20.54 20.09 26.08
N LYS A 44 -21.08 19.07 26.75
CA LYS A 44 -20.89 17.67 26.35
C LYS A 44 -21.20 17.50 24.86
N SER A 45 -20.20 17.08 24.10
CA SER A 45 -20.34 16.70 22.70
C SER A 45 -20.78 15.25 22.58
N LYS A 46 -21.33 14.86 21.42
CA LYS A 46 -21.70 13.48 21.14
C LYS A 46 -20.44 12.60 21.01
N ASN A 47 -20.40 11.49 21.75
CA ASN A 47 -19.21 10.63 21.84
C ASN A 47 -19.05 9.65 20.65
N HIS A 48 -20.14 9.29 19.94
CA HIS A 48 -20.07 8.35 18.80
C HIS A 48 -21.24 8.55 17.80
N THR A 49 -20.99 8.36 16.50
CA THR A 49 -22.04 8.33 15.46
C THR A 49 -21.61 7.51 14.23
N ALA A 50 -22.52 6.64 13.77
CA ALA A 50 -22.37 5.90 12.51
C ALA A 50 -23.24 6.48 11.36
N HIS A 51 -23.92 7.61 11.59
CA HIS A 51 -25.00 8.11 10.73
C HIS A 51 -24.62 8.29 9.25
N ASN A 52 -23.41 8.76 8.98
CA ASN A 52 -22.95 9.03 7.61
C ASN A 52 -22.01 7.94 7.05
N GLN A 53 -21.77 6.86 7.78
CA GLN A 53 -20.79 5.85 7.35
C GLN A 53 -21.33 5.02 6.19
N THR A 54 -22.56 4.51 6.32
CA THR A 54 -23.25 3.72 5.30
C THR A 54 -23.43 4.49 3.99
N ARG A 55 -23.80 5.78 4.07
CA ARG A 55 -23.97 6.62 2.88
C ARG A 55 -22.65 6.86 2.14
N LYS A 56 -21.53 7.03 2.85
CA LYS A 56 -20.19 7.11 2.22
C LYS A 56 -19.77 5.79 1.58
N ALA A 57 -19.99 4.67 2.28
CA ALA A 57 -19.65 3.34 1.78
C ALA A 57 -20.43 3.00 0.50
N HIS A 58 -21.73 3.33 0.44
CA HIS A 58 -22.54 3.15 -0.77
C HIS A 58 -22.19 4.13 -1.90
N ARG A 59 -21.78 5.37 -1.60
CA ARG A 59 -21.27 6.32 -2.61
C ARG A 59 -20.04 5.78 -3.34
N ASN A 60 -19.12 5.14 -2.63
CA ASN A 60 -17.95 4.48 -3.22
C ASN A 60 -18.27 3.08 -3.80
N GLY A 61 -19.46 2.56 -3.49
CA GLY A 61 -19.92 1.21 -3.84
C GLY A 61 -19.25 0.12 -3.00
N ILE A 62 -20.05 -0.68 -2.30
CA ILE A 62 -19.54 -1.88 -1.60
C ILE A 62 -19.33 -2.98 -2.64
N LYS A 63 -18.11 -3.07 -3.17
CA LYS A 63 -17.73 -4.07 -4.18
C LYS A 63 -17.40 -5.40 -3.52
N LYS A 64 -17.93 -6.49 -4.08
CA LYS A 64 -17.55 -7.86 -3.70
C LYS A 64 -16.08 -8.11 -4.12
N PRO A 65 -15.31 -8.90 -3.35
CA PRO A 65 -13.97 -9.30 -3.77
C PRO A 65 -14.06 -10.07 -5.08
N LYS A 66 -13.11 -9.82 -5.99
CA LYS A 66 -13.07 -10.49 -7.29
C LYS A 66 -12.74 -11.97 -7.12
N THR A 67 -13.62 -12.84 -7.60
CA THR A 67 -13.34 -14.28 -7.72
C THR A 67 -12.62 -14.53 -9.04
N ASN A 68 -11.51 -15.28 -8.98
CA ASN A 68 -10.78 -15.73 -10.17
C ASN A 68 -11.04 -17.23 -10.37
N LYS A 69 -11.03 -17.71 -11.62
CA LYS A 69 -11.20 -19.14 -11.95
C LYS A 69 -10.19 -20.04 -11.24
N TYR A 70 -8.96 -19.55 -11.07
CA TYR A 70 -7.88 -20.26 -10.39
C TYR A 70 -7.38 -19.42 -9.20
N PRO A 71 -7.64 -19.84 -7.95
CA PRO A 71 -7.15 -19.16 -6.76
C PRO A 71 -5.65 -19.47 -6.52
N SER A 72 -5.01 -18.66 -5.69
CA SER A 72 -3.62 -18.93 -5.29
C SER A 72 -3.53 -20.12 -4.34
N LEU A 73 -2.52 -20.98 -4.53
CA LEU A 73 -2.22 -22.11 -3.64
C LEU A 73 -1.38 -21.71 -2.40
N LYS A 74 -1.52 -20.47 -1.92
CA LYS A 74 -0.85 -20.00 -0.68
C LYS A 74 -1.58 -20.58 0.53
N GLY A 75 -0.84 -21.09 1.51
CA GLY A 75 -1.42 -21.74 2.71
C GLY A 75 -1.74 -23.24 2.54
N VAL A 76 -1.50 -23.82 1.36
CA VAL A 76 -1.59 -25.28 1.15
C VAL A 76 -0.37 -25.96 1.74
N ASP A 77 -0.55 -27.18 2.28
CA ASP A 77 0.51 -27.98 2.89
C ASP A 77 1.83 -27.97 2.08
N PRO A 78 2.96 -27.58 2.69
CA PRO A 78 4.25 -27.54 2.01
C PRO A 78 4.72 -28.89 1.46
N LYS A 79 4.34 -30.03 2.07
CA LYS A 79 4.73 -31.37 1.58
C LYS A 79 4.00 -31.70 0.28
N PHE A 80 2.69 -31.48 0.24
CA PHE A 80 1.89 -31.61 -0.99
C PHE A 80 2.38 -30.68 -2.10
N ARG A 81 2.66 -29.40 -1.78
CA ARG A 81 3.12 -28.42 -2.78
C ARG A 81 4.46 -28.78 -3.40
N ARG A 82 5.39 -29.36 -2.63
CA ARG A 82 6.67 -29.86 -3.16
C ARG A 82 6.45 -30.99 -4.16
N ASN A 83 5.67 -32.00 -3.79
CA ASN A 83 5.36 -33.12 -4.68
C ASN A 83 4.64 -32.67 -5.95
N ALA A 84 3.61 -31.83 -5.83
CA ALA A 84 2.85 -31.34 -6.97
C ALA A 84 3.72 -30.57 -7.98
N ARG A 85 4.75 -29.84 -7.51
CA ARG A 85 5.72 -29.18 -8.40
C ARG A 85 6.56 -30.20 -9.18
N HIS A 86 7.07 -31.24 -8.52
CA HIS A 86 7.86 -32.28 -9.19
C HIS A 86 7.02 -33.06 -10.22
N ALA A 87 5.78 -33.41 -9.90
CA ALA A 87 4.86 -34.06 -10.83
C ALA A 87 4.53 -33.20 -12.06
N ALA A 88 4.27 -31.90 -11.86
CA ALA A 88 4.03 -30.97 -12.95
C ALA A 88 5.25 -30.81 -13.86
N MET A 89 6.46 -30.74 -13.29
CA MET A 89 7.70 -30.67 -14.10
C MET A 89 7.95 -31.95 -14.89
N GLY A 90 7.71 -33.13 -14.30
CA GLY A 90 7.87 -34.42 -14.98
C GLY A 90 6.94 -34.55 -16.18
N THR A 91 5.66 -34.22 -15.99
CA THR A 91 4.65 -34.25 -17.08
C THR A 91 4.97 -33.25 -18.20
N GLN A 92 5.44 -32.04 -17.87
CA GLN A 92 5.85 -31.06 -18.88
C GLN A 92 7.00 -31.57 -19.77
N ARG A 93 7.99 -32.25 -19.18
CA ARG A 93 9.12 -32.84 -19.94
C ARG A 93 8.66 -33.94 -20.89
N ALA A 94 7.81 -34.85 -20.41
CA ALA A 94 7.25 -35.93 -21.24
C ALA A 94 6.40 -35.39 -22.39
N VAL A 95 5.55 -34.39 -22.12
CA VAL A 95 4.74 -33.73 -23.16
C VAL A 95 5.61 -32.99 -24.16
N ALA A 96 6.69 -32.33 -23.71
CA ALA A 96 7.61 -31.65 -24.61
C ALA A 96 8.33 -32.63 -25.57
N ALA A 97 8.79 -33.78 -25.05
CA ALA A 97 9.39 -34.83 -25.88
C ALA A 97 8.39 -35.39 -26.90
N ALA A 98 7.18 -35.75 -26.46
CA ALA A 98 6.12 -36.24 -27.35
C ALA A 98 5.69 -35.21 -28.40
N LYS A 99 5.76 -33.91 -28.09
CA LYS A 99 5.50 -32.84 -29.07
C LYS A 99 6.64 -32.72 -30.07
N ALA A 100 7.89 -32.85 -29.65
CA ALA A 100 9.05 -32.80 -30.53
C ALA A 100 9.00 -33.94 -31.56
N GLU A 101 8.72 -35.18 -31.11
CA GLU A 101 8.55 -36.34 -32.00
C GLU A 101 7.43 -36.14 -33.02
N LYS A 102 6.29 -35.59 -32.59
CA LYS A 102 5.16 -35.27 -33.49
C LYS A 102 5.44 -34.12 -34.45
N THR A 103 6.42 -33.28 -34.17
CA THR A 103 6.79 -32.16 -35.05
C THR A 103 7.81 -32.60 -36.10
N SER A 104 8.60 -33.64 -35.80
CA SER A 104 9.57 -34.24 -36.72
C SER A 104 9.00 -35.31 -37.66
N ALA A 105 7.74 -35.73 -37.44
CA ALA A 105 6.98 -36.63 -38.31
C ALA A 105 6.03 -35.82 -39.19
#